data_AF-A0A7J9WPV7-F1
#
_entry.id   AF-A0A7J9WPV7-F1
#
_cell.length_a   1.000
_cell.length_b   1.000
_cell.length_c   1.000
_cell.angle_alpha   90.00
_cell.angle_beta   90.00
_cell.angle_gamma   90.00
#
_symmetry.space_group_name_H-M   'P 1'
#
loop_
_entity.id
_entity.type
_entity.pdbx_description
1 polymer ?
#
loop_
_entity_poly.entity_id
_entity_poly.type
_entity_poly.pdbx_seq_one_letter_code
_entity_poly.pdbx_strand_id
1 'polypeptide(L)'
;MTQHYLAGEMSLLLGQLQAVATSHACVRDAAYLRREAETGPLTALGSVAVRALELTNGLCWDSLSRGDTPAFARQAALCAELHEFGTCADLLDEE
;
A
#
# COMPACT_ATOMS: atom_id res chain seq x y z
N MET A 1 6.56 9.32 16.49
CA MET A 1 7.25 8.99 15.22
C MET A 1 7.80 10.26 14.58
N THR A 2 8.91 10.19 13.85
CA THR A 2 9.36 11.33 13.03
C THR A 2 8.68 11.25 11.67
N GLN A 3 8.50 12.38 10.99
CA GLN A 3 7.87 12.39 9.67
C GLN A 3 8.69 11.61 8.62
N HIS A 4 10.03 11.61 8.75
CA HIS A 4 10.90 10.79 7.90
C HIS A 4 10.75 9.29 8.13
N TYR A 5 10.42 8.87 9.36
CA TYR A 5 10.09 7.48 9.64
C TYR A 5 8.82 7.06 8.89
N LEU A 6 7.77 7.88 8.92
CA LEU A 6 6.51 7.60 8.22
C LEU A 6 6.71 7.45 6.70
N ALA A 7 7.49 8.35 6.09
CA ALA A 7 7.79 8.27 4.67
C ALA A 7 8.59 6.99 4.31
N GLY A 8 9.54 6.61 5.16
CA GLY A 8 10.34 5.40 4.99
C GLY A 8 9.53 4.10 5.13
N GLU A 9 8.71 4.01 6.17
CA GLU A 9 7.83 2.86 6.41
C GLU A 9 6.80 2.72 5.27
N MET A 10 6.18 3.84 4.84
CA MET A 10 5.29 3.86 3.69
C MET A 10 6.00 3.37 2.41
N SER A 11 7.22 3.84 2.14
CA SER A 11 8.01 3.38 0.98
C SER A 11 8.30 1.87 1.05
N LEU A 12 8.59 1.33 2.24
CA LEU A 12 8.80 -0.09 2.45
C LEU A 12 7.55 -0.91 2.10
N LEU A 13 6.39 -0.53 2.66
CA LEU A 13 5.11 -1.20 2.39
C LEU A 13 4.75 -1.14 0.90
N LEU A 14 4.99 -0.01 0.23
CA LEU A 14 4.77 0.13 -1.21
C LEU A 14 5.77 -0.68 -2.06
N GLY A 15 6.98 -0.93 -1.55
CA GLY A 15 7.93 -1.87 -2.14
C GLY A 15 7.46 -3.32 -2.04
N GLN A 16 6.87 -3.70 -0.91
CA GLN A 16 6.26 -5.02 -0.74
C GLN A 16 5.02 -5.17 -1.64
N LEU A 17 4.21 -4.11 -1.80
CA LEU A 17 3.06 -4.08 -2.70
C LEU A 17 3.46 -4.36 -4.15
N GLN A 18 4.55 -3.75 -4.61
CA GLN A 18 5.12 -4.04 -5.94
C GLN A 18 5.51 -5.51 -6.10
N ALA A 19 6.03 -6.14 -5.05
CA ALA A 19 6.47 -7.53 -5.10
C ALA A 19 5.31 -8.54 -5.11
N VAL A 20 4.15 -8.19 -4.54
CA VAL A 20 2.96 -9.06 -4.50
C VAL A 20 1.93 -8.75 -5.59
N ALA A 21 2.15 -7.69 -6.37
CA ALA A 21 1.30 -7.31 -7.49
C ALA A 21 1.37 -8.35 -8.63
N THR A 22 0.20 -8.73 -9.15
CA THR A 22 0.06 -9.76 -10.19
C THR A 22 0.04 -9.19 -11.62
N SER A 23 -0.07 -7.86 -11.77
CA SER A 23 -0.14 -7.19 -13.07
C SER A 23 0.90 -6.07 -13.20
N HIS A 24 1.40 -5.87 -14.42
CA HIS A 24 2.34 -4.78 -14.72
C HIS A 24 1.76 -3.40 -14.41
N ALA A 25 0.45 -3.21 -14.57
CA ALA A 25 -0.22 -1.96 -14.21
C ALA A 25 -0.12 -1.71 -12.70
N CYS A 26 -0.47 -2.70 -11.88
CA CYS A 26 -0.39 -2.59 -10.43
C CYS A 26 1.05 -2.39 -9.94
N VAL A 27 2.04 -3.08 -10.55
CA VAL A 27 3.46 -2.87 -10.23
C VAL A 27 3.86 -1.41 -10.49
N ARG A 28 3.48 -0.86 -11.64
CA ARG A 28 3.77 0.54 -12.00
C ARG A 28 3.10 1.51 -11.05
N ASP A 29 1.83 1.27 -10.71
CA ASP A 29 1.06 2.17 -9.86
C ASP A 29 1.62 2.16 -8.42
N ALA A 30 2.02 1.00 -7.90
CA ALA A 30 2.72 0.90 -6.61
C ALA A 30 4.13 1.55 -6.64
N ALA A 31 4.85 1.48 -7.77
CA ALA A 31 6.12 2.20 -7.96
C ALA A 31 5.93 3.72 -7.99
N TYR A 32 4.84 4.20 -8.59
CA TYR A 32 4.49 5.62 -8.59
C TYR A 32 4.20 6.10 -7.17
N LEU A 33 3.35 5.38 -6.42
CA LEU A 33 3.04 5.69 -5.03
C LEU A 33 4.30 5.70 -4.16
N ARG A 34 5.20 4.73 -4.36
CA ARG A 34 6.47 4.67 -3.61
C ARG A 34 7.31 5.92 -3.83
N ARG A 35 7.44 6.34 -5.09
CA ARG A 35 8.16 7.57 -5.43
C ARG A 35 7.50 8.80 -4.81
N GLU A 36 6.18 8.84 -4.77
CA GLU A 36 5.42 9.92 -4.15
C GLU A 36 5.69 9.98 -2.63
N ALA A 37 5.72 8.84 -1.94
CA ALA A 37 6.09 8.77 -0.52
C ALA A 37 7.54 9.23 -0.25
N GLU A 38 8.47 8.89 -1.14
CA GLU A 38 9.90 9.22 -0.98
C GLU A 38 10.25 10.67 -1.31
N THR A 39 9.52 11.30 -2.23
CA THR A 39 9.90 12.61 -2.81
C THR A 39 8.86 13.71 -2.61
N GLY A 40 7.62 13.36 -2.28
CA GLY A 40 6.52 14.29 -2.08
C GLY A 40 6.56 14.98 -0.71
N PRO A 41 5.71 16.00 -0.52
CA PRO A 41 5.53 16.61 0.79
C PRO A 41 4.90 15.59 1.75
N LEU A 42 5.29 15.64 3.02
CA LEU A 42 4.81 14.72 4.05
C LEU A 42 3.29 14.79 4.27
N THR A 43 2.67 15.92 3.96
CA THR A 43 1.21 16.09 3.98
C THR A 43 0.48 15.25 2.92
N ALA A 44 1.18 14.73 1.92
CA ALA A 44 0.61 13.84 0.91
C ALA A 44 0.54 12.37 1.35
N LEU A 45 1.18 11.99 2.48
CA LEU A 45 1.25 10.60 2.91
C LEU A 45 -0.12 9.97 3.19
N GLY A 46 -1.11 10.75 3.66
CA GLY A 46 -2.49 10.26 3.83
C GLY A 46 -3.13 9.85 2.50
N SER A 47 -3.03 10.70 1.48
CA SER A 47 -3.46 10.39 0.11
C SER A 47 -2.76 9.16 -0.46
N VAL A 48 -1.46 9.02 -0.20
CA VAL A 48 -0.69 7.83 -0.60
C VAL A 48 -1.19 6.57 0.11
N ALA A 49 -1.49 6.64 1.42
CA ALA A 49 -2.03 5.53 2.20
C ALA A 49 -3.37 5.04 1.65
N VAL A 50 -4.31 5.97 1.39
CA VAL A 50 -5.63 5.67 0.82
C VAL A 50 -5.50 4.97 -0.53
N ARG A 51 -4.69 5.54 -1.44
CA ARG A 51 -4.48 4.97 -2.78
C ARG A 51 -3.75 3.62 -2.74
N ALA A 52 -2.87 3.41 -1.76
CA ALA A 52 -2.23 2.12 -1.55
C ALA A 52 -3.24 1.06 -1.11
N LEU A 53 -4.15 1.40 -0.19
CA LEU A 53 -5.24 0.50 0.23
C LEU A 53 -6.18 0.16 -0.91
N GLU A 54 -6.60 1.16 -1.71
CA GLU A 54 -7.40 0.93 -2.91
C GLU A 54 -6.73 -0.05 -3.89
N LEU A 55 -5.42 0.16 -4.14
CA LEU A 55 -4.64 -0.70 -5.02
C LEU A 55 -4.54 -2.14 -4.47
N THR A 56 -4.32 -2.29 -3.16
CA THR A 56 -4.18 -3.59 -2.51
C THR A 56 -5.52 -4.34 -2.48
N ASN A 57 -6.62 -3.62 -2.23
CA ASN A 57 -7.98 -4.15 -2.33
C ASN A 57 -8.29 -4.64 -3.75
N GLY A 58 -7.92 -3.87 -4.79
CA GLY A 58 -8.05 -4.29 -6.19
C GLY A 58 -7.28 -5.57 -6.51
N LEU A 59 -6.06 -5.71 -5.97
CA LEU A 59 -5.25 -6.93 -6.09
C LEU A 59 -5.91 -8.14 -5.40
N CYS A 60 -6.44 -7.95 -4.19
CA CYS A 60 -7.19 -9.00 -3.49
C CYS A 60 -8.37 -9.51 -4.32
N TRP A 61 -9.16 -8.60 -4.91
CA TRP A 61 -10.28 -8.96 -5.77
C TRP A 61 -9.85 -9.69 -7.05
N ASP A 62 -8.76 -9.26 -7.71
CA ASP A 62 -8.21 -9.95 -8.89
C ASP A 62 -7.77 -11.38 -8.54
N SER A 63 -7.06 -11.57 -7.42
CA SER A 63 -6.63 -12.90 -6.96
C SER A 63 -7.81 -13.81 -6.62
N LEU A 64 -8.82 -13.29 -5.91
CA LEU A 64 -10.05 -14.04 -5.61
C LEU A 64 -10.78 -14.44 -6.91
N SER A 65 -10.88 -13.52 -7.86
CA SER A 65 -11.54 -13.77 -9.16
C SER A 65 -10.83 -14.85 -9.99
N ARG A 66 -9.51 -15.00 -9.81
CA ARG A 66 -8.68 -16.03 -10.48
C ARG A 66 -8.57 -17.33 -9.67
N GLY A 67 -9.05 -17.36 -8.43
CA GLY A 67 -8.86 -18.49 -7.52
C GLY A 67 -7.43 -18.64 -6.99
N ASP A 68 -6.60 -17.59 -7.05
CA ASP A 68 -5.23 -17.60 -6.54
C ASP A 68 -5.22 -17.27 -5.03
N THR A 69 -5.60 -18.26 -4.22
CA THR A 69 -5.64 -18.14 -2.76
C THR A 69 -4.28 -17.78 -2.14
N PRO A 70 -3.14 -18.34 -2.60
CA PRO A 70 -1.82 -17.92 -2.10
C PRO A 70 -1.49 -16.44 -2.37
N ALA A 71 -1.82 -15.91 -3.56
CA ALA A 71 -1.65 -14.48 -3.85
C ALA A 71 -2.57 -13.62 -2.99
N PHE A 72 -3.84 -14.01 -2.88
CA PHE A 72 -4.81 -13.33 -2.02
C PHE A 72 -4.31 -13.24 -0.57
N ALA A 73 -3.82 -14.34 0.01
CA ALA A 73 -3.34 -14.35 1.39
C ALA A 73 -2.18 -13.36 1.62
N ARG A 74 -1.23 -13.28 0.68
CA ARG A 74 -0.13 -12.31 0.76
C ARG A 74 -0.61 -10.87 0.63
N GLN A 75 -1.54 -10.60 -0.29
CA GLN A 75 -2.08 -9.28 -0.53
C GLN A 75 -2.97 -8.81 0.64
N ALA A 76 -3.78 -9.70 1.21
CA ALA A 76 -4.61 -9.41 2.37
C ALA A 76 -3.78 -9.12 3.63
N ALA A 77 -2.69 -9.87 3.85
CA ALA A 77 -1.76 -9.59 4.93
C ALA A 77 -1.13 -8.19 4.77
N LEU A 78 -0.65 -7.86 3.57
CA LEU A 78 -0.11 -6.53 3.30
C LEU A 78 -1.16 -5.42 3.43
N CYS A 79 -2.41 -5.68 3.04
CA CYS A 79 -3.51 -4.73 3.23
C CYS A 79 -3.77 -4.45 4.71
N ALA A 80 -3.68 -5.48 5.56
CA ALA A 80 -3.82 -5.32 7.01
C ALA A 80 -2.65 -4.51 7.61
N GLU A 81 -1.42 -4.80 7.19
CA GLU A 81 -0.23 -4.03 7.61
C GLU A 81 -0.32 -2.55 7.18
N LEU A 82 -0.74 -2.28 5.94
CA LEU A 82 -0.96 -0.92 5.43
C LEU A 82 -2.04 -0.16 6.22
N HIS A 83 -3.14 -0.84 6.56
CA HIS A 83 -4.22 -0.25 7.34
C HIS A 83 -3.76 0.06 8.76
N GLU A 84 -3.15 -0.90 9.46
CA GLU A 84 -2.61 -0.72 10.80
C GLU A 84 -1.60 0.42 10.86
N PHE A 85 -0.65 0.45 9.91
CA PHE A 85 0.31 1.55 9.80
C PHE A 85 -0.40 2.89 9.58
N GLY A 86 -1.35 2.96 8.64
CA GLY A 86 -2.06 4.19 8.31
C GLY A 86 -2.87 4.74 9.49
N THR A 87 -3.58 3.89 10.23
CA THR A 87 -4.31 4.26 11.44
C THR A 87 -3.36 4.73 12.55
N CYS A 88 -2.31 3.95 12.86
CA CYS A 88 -1.33 4.32 13.89
C CYS A 88 -0.55 5.61 13.58
N ALA A 89 -0.41 5.94 12.30
CA ALA A 89 0.27 7.13 11.82
C ALA A 89 -0.66 8.35 11.65
N ASP A 90 -1.96 8.23 11.94
CA ASP A 90 -2.98 9.28 11.71
C ASP A 90 -3.03 9.71 10.23
N LEU A 91 -2.81 8.75 9.33
CA LEU A 91 -2.87 8.93 7.87
C LEU A 91 -4.20 8.47 7.27
N LEU A 92 -4.95 7.68 8.03
CA LEU A 92 -6.28 7.15 7.71
C LEU A 92 -7.19 7.46 8.88
N ASP A 93 -8.44 7.81 8.58
CA ASP A 93 -9.47 7.95 9.59
C ASP A 93 -9.84 6.56 10.16
N GLU A 94 -10.05 6.47 11.47
CA GLU A 94 -10.71 5.31 12.09
C GLU A 94 -12.19 5.34 11.69
N GLU A 95 -12.60 4.55 10.69
CA GLU A 95 -14.03 4.29 10.42
C GLU A 95 -14.67 3.41 11.50
#